data_AF-A0A9E5GHB9-F1
#
_entry.id   AF-A0A9E5GHB9-F1
#
_cell.length_a   1.000
_cell.length_b   1.000
_cell.length_c   1.000
_cell.angle_alpha   90.00
_cell.angle_beta   90.00
_cell.angle_gamma   90.00
#
_symmetry.space_group_name_H-M   'P 1'
#
loop_
_entity.id
_entity.type
_entity.pdbx_description
1 polymer ?
#
loop_
_entity_poly.entity_id
_entity_poly.type
_entity_poly.pdbx_seq_one_letter_code
_entity_poly.pdbx_strand_id
1 'polypeptide(L)'
;SFENHFSTIGLVGMNEAALNAKFLGKHLGTKEGQDFAKQVLLHMRERLSMYQQMYGDLYNLEATPAESTTYRFAKHDKEDFPLIKTAADPDRAPFYTNSSHLPVGYTSDIFEALDIQDQLQTLYTSGTVFHAFLGERMPSWQSAASLVRKIAENYTLPYYTLSPTYSVCSEHGYIPGEVNRCPYCNRLTEIYSRITGYYRPVRNWNDGKAEEFKKRKLYTVSEGSALLFTTKTCPNCKLAKRFLDEANIAYRVIDAELETELAISYEVMQAPTLIIPGPEIKRFANASSIKAYCEKAV
;
A
#
# COMPACT_ATOMS: atom_id res chain seq x y z
N SER A 1 30.29 18.08 19.99
CA SER A 1 29.01 18.15 20.71
C SER A 1 27.97 17.35 19.94
N PHE A 2 27.07 16.66 20.64
CA PHE A 2 25.97 15.87 20.06
C PHE A 2 24.61 16.60 20.08
N GLU A 3 24.58 17.90 20.38
CA GLU A 3 23.36 18.71 20.57
C GLU A 3 22.34 18.65 19.41
N ASN A 4 22.77 18.33 18.18
CA ASN A 4 21.90 18.22 17.01
C ASN A 4 21.58 16.77 16.61
N HIS A 5 21.89 15.77 17.46
CA HIS A 5 21.64 14.36 17.17
C HIS A 5 20.46 13.86 18.00
N PHE A 6 19.54 13.15 17.35
CA PHE A 6 18.43 12.49 18.03
C PHE A 6 18.85 11.14 18.59
N SER A 7 18.41 10.86 19.81
CA SER A 7 18.32 9.51 20.37
C SER A 7 17.04 8.85 19.88
N THR A 8 17.18 7.95 18.91
CA THR A 8 16.04 7.35 18.22
C THR A 8 15.52 6.12 18.92
N ILE A 9 14.22 6.13 19.25
CA ILE A 9 13.50 4.95 19.67
C ILE A 9 12.70 4.44 18.48
N GLY A 10 13.02 3.20 18.09
CA GLY A 10 12.39 2.48 17.01
C GLY A 10 11.37 1.46 17.48
N LEU A 11 10.48 1.04 16.58
CA LEU A 11 9.60 -0.10 16.82
C LEU A 11 9.52 -1.02 15.59
N VAL A 12 9.17 -2.28 15.83
CA VAL A 12 8.97 -3.32 14.82
C VAL A 12 7.86 -4.25 15.29
N GLY A 13 7.09 -4.81 14.36
CA GLY A 13 6.11 -5.86 14.68
C GLY A 13 4.89 -5.40 15.45
N MET A 14 4.43 -4.15 15.29
CA MET A 14 3.19 -3.68 15.94
C MET A 14 1.99 -4.58 15.60
N ASN A 15 1.94 -5.10 14.37
CA ASN A 15 0.89 -6.02 13.96
C ASN A 15 0.92 -7.33 14.75
N GLU A 16 2.09 -7.94 14.90
CA GLU A 16 2.22 -9.18 15.64
C GLU A 16 2.09 -8.95 17.15
N ALA A 17 2.49 -7.80 17.67
CA ALA A 17 2.21 -7.41 19.05
C ALA A 17 0.69 -7.38 19.33
N ALA A 18 -0.09 -6.76 18.43
CA ALA A 18 -1.54 -6.71 18.54
C ALA A 18 -2.20 -8.10 18.43
N LEU A 19 -1.69 -8.96 17.55
CA LEU A 19 -2.18 -10.33 17.34
C LEU A 19 -1.88 -11.28 18.51
N ASN A 20 -0.74 -11.10 19.18
CA ASN A 20 -0.31 -11.92 20.31
C ASN A 20 -0.84 -11.40 21.66
N ALA A 21 -1.23 -10.13 21.75
CA ALA A 21 -1.87 -9.57 22.92
C ALA A 21 -3.20 -10.28 23.21
N LYS A 22 -3.25 -11.11 24.27
CA LYS A 22 -4.42 -11.93 24.62
C LYS A 22 -5.72 -11.13 24.80
N PHE A 23 -5.62 -9.88 25.24
CA PHE A 23 -6.76 -9.00 25.44
C PHE A 23 -7.27 -8.36 24.13
N LEU A 24 -6.50 -8.44 23.05
CA LEU A 24 -6.83 -7.86 21.75
C LEU A 24 -7.02 -8.96 20.70
N GLY A 25 -5.94 -9.66 20.33
CA GLY A 25 -5.99 -10.76 19.36
C GLY A 25 -6.42 -10.33 17.96
N LYS A 26 -6.23 -9.05 17.61
CA LYS A 26 -6.63 -8.45 16.33
C LYS A 26 -5.41 -7.89 15.58
N HIS A 27 -5.49 -7.88 14.26
CA HIS A 27 -4.46 -7.29 13.40
C HIS A 27 -4.76 -5.82 13.08
N LEU A 28 -3.77 -5.10 12.55
CA LEU A 28 -3.83 -3.66 12.26
C LEU A 28 -4.80 -3.27 11.12
N GLY A 29 -5.41 -4.25 10.45
CA GLY A 29 -6.49 -4.00 9.48
C GLY A 29 -7.85 -3.78 10.16
N THR A 30 -8.01 -4.25 11.39
CA THR A 30 -9.25 -4.05 12.17
C THR A 30 -9.24 -2.71 12.90
N LYS A 31 -10.43 -2.16 13.18
CA LYS A 31 -10.56 -0.89 13.92
C LYS A 31 -9.89 -0.97 15.29
N GLU A 32 -10.08 -2.07 16.01
CA GLU A 32 -9.51 -2.30 17.35
C GLU A 32 -7.98 -2.40 17.29
N GLY A 33 -7.42 -3.08 16.28
CA GLY A 33 -5.98 -3.15 16.06
C GLY A 33 -5.37 -1.78 15.71
N GLN A 34 -6.07 -0.99 14.89
CA GLN A 34 -5.66 0.38 14.57
C GLN A 34 -5.67 1.28 15.80
N ASP A 35 -6.73 1.23 16.60
CA ASP A 35 -6.86 2.06 17.79
C ASP A 35 -5.81 1.69 18.86
N PHE A 36 -5.51 0.39 19.03
CA PHE A 36 -4.39 -0.06 19.84
C PHE A 36 -3.05 0.50 19.34
N ALA A 37 -2.75 0.36 18.04
CA ALA A 37 -1.50 0.86 17.48
C ALA A 37 -1.35 2.37 17.68
N LYS A 38 -2.42 3.16 17.49
CA LYS A 38 -2.44 4.60 17.76
C LYS A 38 -2.14 4.91 19.23
N GLN A 39 -2.78 4.21 20.16
CA GLN A 39 -2.56 4.41 21.60
C GLN A 39 -1.10 4.15 21.97
N VAL A 40 -0.49 3.07 21.44
CA VAL A 40 0.92 2.78 21.69
C VAL A 40 1.82 3.87 21.11
N LEU A 41 1.61 4.30 19.86
CA LEU A 41 2.41 5.35 19.23
C LEU A 41 2.31 6.69 19.95
N LEU A 42 1.10 7.08 20.36
CA LEU A 42 0.86 8.29 21.15
C LEU A 42 1.53 8.22 22.51
N HIS A 43 1.42 7.07 23.20
CA HIS A 43 2.10 6.84 24.47
C HIS A 43 3.62 6.94 24.31
N MET A 44 4.21 6.28 23.31
CA MET A 44 5.64 6.37 23.03
C MET A 44 6.06 7.83 22.79
N ARG A 45 5.31 8.59 22.00
CA ARG A 45 5.60 10.01 21.72
C ARG A 45 5.58 10.86 22.99
N GLU A 46 4.61 10.64 23.88
CA GLU A 46 4.54 11.30 25.18
C GLU A 46 5.78 10.96 26.04
N ARG A 47 6.15 9.68 26.12
CA ARG A 47 7.35 9.22 26.85
C ARG A 47 8.62 9.87 26.32
N LEU A 48 8.77 9.97 25.00
CA LEU A 48 9.91 10.65 24.39
C LEU A 48 9.96 12.14 24.74
N SER A 49 8.82 12.83 24.72
CA SER A 49 8.75 14.23 25.14
C SER A 49 9.19 14.41 26.59
N MET A 50 8.77 13.52 27.49
CA MET A 50 9.24 13.50 28.88
C MET A 50 10.76 13.27 28.96
N TYR A 51 11.29 12.32 28.19
CA TYR A 51 12.74 12.06 28.18
C TYR A 51 13.54 13.27 27.72
N GLN A 52 13.07 14.02 26.72
CA GLN A 52 13.72 15.27 26.32
C GLN A 52 13.76 16.29 27.46
N GLN A 53 12.67 16.46 28.21
CA GLN A 53 12.63 17.39 29.35
C GLN A 53 13.51 16.93 30.51
N MET A 54 13.56 15.63 30.78
CA MET A 54 14.31 15.05 31.90
C MET A 54 15.83 15.06 31.65
N TYR A 55 16.25 14.70 30.45
CA TYR A 55 17.66 14.46 30.14
C TYR A 55 18.33 15.59 29.36
N GLY A 56 17.54 16.48 28.73
CA GLY A 56 18.06 17.59 27.92
C GLY A 56 18.54 17.18 26.52
N ASP A 57 18.48 15.90 26.17
CA ASP A 57 18.80 15.39 24.83
C ASP A 57 17.56 15.38 23.91
N LEU A 58 17.78 15.36 22.59
CA LEU A 58 16.72 15.21 21.59
C LEU A 58 16.33 13.74 21.44
N TYR A 59 15.04 13.43 21.39
CA TYR A 59 14.51 12.08 21.18
C TYR A 59 13.46 12.07 20.07
N ASN A 60 13.45 11.02 19.25
CA ASN A 60 12.45 10.86 18.20
C ASN A 60 11.95 9.42 18.08
N LEU A 61 10.75 9.27 17.51
CA LEU A 61 10.09 8.01 17.25
C LEU A 61 10.21 7.68 15.78
N GLU A 62 10.85 6.55 15.46
CA GLU A 62 11.10 6.11 14.09
C GLU A 62 10.38 4.79 13.76
N ALA A 63 9.81 4.74 12.55
CA ALA A 63 9.32 3.51 11.95
C ALA A 63 10.52 2.74 11.37
N THR A 64 11.23 2.02 12.24
CA THR A 64 12.51 1.37 11.91
C THR A 64 12.43 0.49 10.66
N PRO A 65 13.32 0.69 9.66
CA PRO A 65 13.38 -0.16 8.47
C PRO A 65 13.66 -1.63 8.78
N ALA A 66 14.34 -1.92 9.90
CA ALA A 66 14.40 -3.25 10.52
C ALA A 66 14.74 -4.43 9.57
N GLU A 67 15.56 -4.21 8.53
CA GLU A 67 15.79 -5.19 7.44
C GLU A 67 16.17 -6.58 7.92
N SER A 68 17.13 -6.66 8.85
CA SER A 68 17.55 -7.90 9.50
C SER A 68 16.80 -8.16 10.80
N THR A 69 16.40 -7.11 11.50
CA THR A 69 15.76 -7.19 12.82
C THR A 69 14.39 -7.87 12.75
N THR A 70 13.61 -7.67 11.68
CA THR A 70 12.30 -8.33 11.51
C THR A 70 12.42 -9.85 11.54
N TYR A 71 13.44 -10.40 10.88
CA TYR A 71 13.74 -11.84 10.87
C TYR A 71 14.36 -12.27 12.20
N ARG A 72 15.39 -11.55 12.68
CA ARG A 72 16.16 -11.94 13.86
C ARG A 72 15.30 -12.00 15.13
N PHE A 73 14.46 -10.99 15.37
CA PHE A 73 13.58 -10.98 16.54
C PHE A 73 12.53 -12.08 16.47
N ALA A 74 11.85 -12.22 15.33
CA ALA A 74 10.86 -13.28 15.14
C ALA A 74 11.45 -14.68 15.28
N LYS A 75 12.71 -14.88 14.85
CA LYS A 75 13.43 -16.15 15.03
C LYS A 75 13.67 -16.46 16.50
N HIS A 76 14.27 -15.54 17.26
CA HIS A 76 14.55 -15.75 18.68
C HIS A 76 13.25 -15.93 19.48
N ASP A 77 12.24 -15.12 19.19
CA ASP A 77 10.94 -15.24 19.84
C ASP A 77 10.26 -16.58 19.55
N LYS A 78 10.45 -17.16 18.35
CA LYS A 78 9.98 -18.51 18.04
C LYS A 78 10.71 -19.61 18.80
N GLU A 79 12.01 -19.42 19.06
CA GLU A 79 12.82 -20.34 19.86
C GLU A 79 12.35 -20.35 21.32
N ASP A 80 12.12 -19.17 21.90
CA ASP A 80 11.69 -19.01 23.29
C ASP A 80 10.19 -19.27 23.49
N PHE A 81 9.37 -18.91 22.49
CA PHE A 81 7.91 -18.99 22.53
C PHE A 81 7.36 -19.66 21.26
N PRO A 82 7.35 -20.99 21.16
CA PRO A 82 6.97 -21.72 19.94
C PRO A 82 5.58 -21.34 19.36
N LEU A 83 4.66 -20.93 20.23
CA LEU A 83 3.29 -20.53 19.88
C LEU A 83 3.16 -19.06 19.48
N ILE A 84 4.23 -18.26 19.51
CA ILE A 84 4.16 -16.85 19.11
C ILE A 84 3.74 -16.74 17.65
N LYS A 85 2.83 -15.81 17.35
CA LYS A 85 2.38 -15.54 15.98
C LYS A 85 3.35 -14.57 15.32
N THR A 86 3.87 -14.96 14.17
CA THR A 86 4.69 -14.13 13.28
C THR A 86 3.91 -13.80 12.01
N ALA A 87 4.42 -12.92 11.14
CA ALA A 87 3.77 -12.63 9.85
C ALA A 87 3.93 -13.78 8.83
N ALA A 88 4.98 -14.59 8.99
CA ALA A 88 5.23 -15.78 8.18
C ALA A 88 4.23 -16.91 8.47
N ASP A 89 4.03 -17.78 7.48
CA ASP A 89 3.31 -19.04 7.66
C ASP A 89 4.12 -20.00 8.56
N PRO A 90 3.48 -20.95 9.29
CA PRO A 90 4.14 -21.72 10.35
C PRO A 90 5.45 -22.44 9.99
N ASP A 91 5.57 -22.93 8.75
CA ASP A 91 6.71 -23.71 8.27
C ASP A 91 7.69 -22.88 7.42
N ARG A 92 7.58 -21.55 7.49
CA ARG A 92 8.43 -20.59 6.75
C ARG A 92 9.35 -19.83 7.69
N ALA A 93 10.37 -19.19 7.12
CA ALA A 93 11.28 -18.34 7.89
C ALA A 93 10.47 -17.23 8.60
N PRO A 94 10.52 -17.14 9.94
CA PRO A 94 9.66 -16.23 10.69
C PRO A 94 10.10 -14.79 10.51
N PHE A 95 9.17 -13.86 10.36
CA PHE A 95 9.47 -12.43 10.37
C PHE A 95 8.33 -11.64 11.00
N TYR A 96 8.67 -10.47 11.53
CA TYR A 96 7.71 -9.46 11.92
C TYR A 96 7.44 -8.45 10.81
N THR A 97 6.22 -7.92 10.80
CA THR A 97 5.82 -6.81 9.95
C THR A 97 6.61 -5.57 10.35
N ASN A 98 7.06 -4.81 9.36
CA ASN A 98 7.86 -3.61 9.60
C ASN A 98 7.08 -2.58 10.43
N SER A 99 7.71 -2.03 11.46
CA SER A 99 7.18 -0.89 12.23
C SER A 99 5.71 -1.10 12.64
N SER A 100 4.83 -0.18 12.21
CA SER A 100 3.38 -0.27 12.31
C SER A 100 2.69 -0.37 10.94
N HIS A 101 3.33 -1.01 9.98
CA HIS A 101 2.71 -1.31 8.69
C HIS A 101 1.54 -2.29 8.87
N LEU A 102 0.61 -2.26 7.91
CA LEU A 102 -0.46 -3.23 7.80
C LEU A 102 0.11 -4.66 7.65
N PRO A 103 -0.68 -5.70 8.00
CA PRO A 103 -0.29 -7.08 7.73
C PRO A 103 0.18 -7.24 6.28
N VAL A 104 1.27 -7.98 6.09
CA VAL A 104 1.78 -8.23 4.74
C VAL A 104 0.72 -8.97 3.92
N GLY A 105 0.35 -8.41 2.78
CA GLY A 105 -0.69 -8.94 1.91
C GLY A 105 -2.13 -8.60 2.32
N TYR A 106 -2.34 -7.66 3.25
CA TYR A 106 -3.66 -7.28 3.76
C TYR A 106 -4.67 -6.89 2.67
N THR A 107 -4.32 -5.95 1.80
CA THR A 107 -5.18 -5.49 0.69
C THR A 107 -4.36 -5.21 -0.56
N SER A 108 -5.02 -5.22 -1.73
CA SER A 108 -4.45 -4.73 -2.99
C SER A 108 -4.93 -3.32 -3.32
N ASP A 109 -5.92 -2.79 -2.60
CA ASP A 109 -6.37 -1.42 -2.78
C ASP A 109 -5.41 -0.46 -2.06
N ILE A 110 -4.72 0.37 -2.85
CA ILE A 110 -3.78 1.35 -2.32
C ILE A 110 -4.47 2.39 -1.44
N PHE A 111 -5.71 2.79 -1.74
CA PHE A 111 -6.41 3.83 -0.99
C PHE A 111 -6.94 3.29 0.34
N GLU A 112 -7.44 2.05 0.37
CA GLU A 112 -7.76 1.37 1.64
C GLU A 112 -6.52 1.30 2.55
N ALA A 113 -5.36 0.94 1.99
CA ALA A 113 -4.12 0.90 2.75
C ALA A 113 -3.69 2.30 3.24
N LEU A 114 -3.81 3.33 2.40
CA LEU A 114 -3.49 4.71 2.74
C LEU A 114 -4.41 5.26 3.82
N ASP A 115 -5.72 5.03 3.76
CA ASP A 115 -6.71 5.48 4.74
C ASP A 115 -6.34 5.02 6.16
N ILE A 116 -5.81 3.81 6.29
CA ILE A 116 -5.36 3.25 7.57
C ILE A 116 -3.96 3.75 7.92
N GLN A 117 -3.01 3.68 6.98
CA GLN A 117 -1.60 3.98 7.24
C GLN A 117 -1.34 5.46 7.49
N ASP A 118 -2.11 6.37 6.88
CA ASP A 118 -1.99 7.82 7.12
C ASP A 118 -2.15 8.16 8.60
N GLN A 119 -3.13 7.53 9.27
CA GLN A 119 -3.43 7.77 10.68
C GLN A 119 -2.38 7.20 11.64
N LEU A 120 -1.50 6.30 11.16
CA LEU A 120 -0.44 5.69 11.96
C LEU A 120 0.92 6.33 11.67
N GLN A 121 1.25 6.50 10.39
CA GLN A 121 2.56 6.98 9.98
C GLN A 121 2.80 8.44 10.37
N THR A 122 1.74 9.26 10.46
CA THR A 122 1.80 10.66 10.94
C THR A 122 2.09 10.79 12.43
N LEU A 123 2.04 9.69 13.19
CA LEU A 123 2.36 9.69 14.63
C LEU A 123 3.85 9.54 14.91
N TYR A 124 4.65 9.11 13.93
CA TYR A 124 6.10 9.13 14.03
C TYR A 124 6.62 10.56 13.94
N THR A 125 7.67 10.87 14.70
CA THR A 125 8.28 12.20 14.71
C THR A 125 9.55 12.27 13.85
N SER A 126 9.97 11.14 13.29
CA SER A 126 11.09 11.05 12.35
C SER A 126 10.79 10.07 11.21
N GLY A 127 11.76 9.22 10.84
CA GLY A 127 11.71 8.36 9.67
C GLY A 127 10.48 7.47 9.65
N THR A 128 9.61 7.70 8.66
CA THR A 128 8.53 6.82 8.28
C THR A 128 8.40 6.78 6.77
N VAL A 129 7.85 5.70 6.24
CA VAL A 129 7.60 5.55 4.82
C VAL A 129 6.41 4.61 4.59
N PHE A 130 5.52 5.03 3.72
CA PHE A 130 4.55 4.13 3.09
C PHE A 130 5.10 3.61 1.76
N HIS A 131 5.21 2.29 1.63
CA HIS A 131 5.63 1.68 0.37
C HIS A 131 4.43 1.28 -0.45
N ALA A 132 4.12 2.03 -1.50
CA ALA A 132 3.21 1.56 -2.54
C ALA A 132 3.99 0.57 -3.43
N PHE A 133 4.07 -0.69 -3.01
CA PHE A 133 4.64 -1.76 -3.82
C PHE A 133 3.75 -2.05 -5.02
N LEU A 134 4.22 -1.62 -6.20
CA LEU A 134 3.53 -1.79 -7.46
C LEU A 134 4.04 -3.07 -8.14
N GLY A 135 3.21 -3.72 -8.95
CA GLY A 135 3.63 -4.90 -9.70
C GLY A 135 4.71 -4.57 -10.72
N GLU A 136 4.32 -4.06 -11.86
CA GLU A 136 5.23 -3.52 -12.86
C GLU A 136 5.23 -1.99 -12.85
N ARG A 137 6.02 -1.39 -13.75
CA ARG A 137 6.03 0.06 -13.92
C ARG A 137 4.63 0.57 -14.28
N MET A 138 4.30 1.78 -13.82
CA MET A 138 3.07 2.45 -14.24
C MET A 138 3.03 2.62 -15.77
N PRO A 139 1.84 2.61 -16.39
CA PRO A 139 1.70 2.71 -17.85
C PRO A 139 2.33 3.99 -18.44
N SER A 140 2.24 5.10 -17.71
CA SER A 140 2.75 6.39 -18.13
C SER A 140 3.25 7.23 -16.95
N TRP A 141 4.08 8.24 -17.23
CA TRP A 141 4.51 9.21 -16.21
C TRP A 141 3.34 10.07 -15.71
N GLN A 142 2.32 10.29 -16.55
CA GLN A 142 1.09 10.97 -16.18
C GLN A 142 0.32 10.17 -15.14
N SER A 143 0.16 8.86 -15.33
CA SER A 143 -0.50 7.97 -14.35
C SER A 143 0.21 8.01 -13.00
N ALA A 144 1.55 8.00 -13.01
CA ALA A 144 2.35 8.14 -11.80
C ALA A 144 2.16 9.53 -11.15
N ALA A 145 2.21 10.61 -11.93
CA ALA A 145 2.01 11.97 -11.44
C ALA A 145 0.61 12.18 -10.85
N SER A 146 -0.43 11.64 -11.49
CA SER A 146 -1.80 11.68 -10.99
C SER A 146 -1.96 10.93 -9.67
N LEU A 147 -1.32 9.77 -9.52
CA LEU A 147 -1.33 9.04 -8.25
C LEU A 147 -0.61 9.82 -7.15
N VAL A 148 0.59 10.34 -7.43
CA VAL A 148 1.35 11.19 -6.50
C VAL A 148 0.51 12.38 -6.06
N ARG A 149 -0.09 13.09 -7.02
CA ARG A 149 -0.98 14.23 -6.75
C ARG A 149 -2.15 13.83 -5.86
N LYS A 150 -2.85 12.75 -6.20
CA LYS A 150 -3.99 12.27 -5.40
C LYS A 150 -3.57 11.89 -3.98
N ILE A 151 -2.41 11.25 -3.79
CA ILE A 151 -1.91 10.94 -2.46
C ILE A 151 -1.60 12.23 -1.69
N ALA A 152 -0.84 13.14 -2.30
CA ALA A 152 -0.44 14.40 -1.67
C ALA A 152 -1.61 15.34 -1.33
N GLU A 153 -2.69 15.33 -2.12
CA GLU A 153 -3.85 16.20 -1.91
C GLU A 153 -4.86 15.64 -0.88
N ASN A 154 -4.86 14.33 -0.64
CA ASN A 154 -5.87 13.68 0.22
C ASN A 154 -5.31 13.08 1.52
N TYR A 155 -3.99 12.93 1.63
CA TYR A 155 -3.32 12.32 2.77
C TYR A 155 -2.20 13.21 3.32
N THR A 156 -1.85 12.99 4.58
CA THR A 156 -0.87 13.78 5.34
C THR A 156 0.45 13.04 5.60
N LEU A 157 0.56 11.80 5.11
CA LEU A 157 1.77 10.97 5.08
C LEU A 157 3.01 11.81 4.71
N PRO A 158 4.05 11.83 5.57
CA PRO A 158 5.22 12.66 5.32
C PRO A 158 6.11 12.09 4.21
N TYR A 159 6.08 10.78 3.98
CA TYR A 159 6.86 10.13 2.94
C TYR A 159 6.20 8.86 2.44
N TYR A 160 6.11 8.74 1.11
CA TYR A 160 5.64 7.56 0.42
C TYR A 160 6.45 7.30 -0.85
N THR A 161 6.42 6.06 -1.33
CA THR A 161 7.18 5.64 -2.51
C THR A 161 6.29 4.88 -3.48
N LEU A 162 6.47 5.11 -4.78
CA LEU A 162 5.98 4.21 -5.83
C LEU A 162 7.09 3.20 -6.14
N SER A 163 6.86 1.93 -5.84
CA SER A 163 7.91 0.90 -5.83
C SER A 163 7.56 -0.28 -6.74
N PRO A 164 7.72 -0.14 -8.07
CA PRO A 164 7.55 -1.26 -9.00
C PRO A 164 8.61 -2.34 -8.82
N THR A 165 8.26 -3.58 -9.14
CA THR A 165 9.24 -4.67 -9.31
C THR A 165 9.72 -4.70 -10.76
N TYR A 166 11.01 -4.94 -10.95
CA TYR A 166 11.59 -5.08 -12.28
C TYR A 166 12.71 -6.11 -12.28
N SER A 167 13.05 -6.60 -13.48
CA SER A 167 14.11 -7.57 -13.68
C SER A 167 15.20 -6.99 -14.58
N VAL A 168 16.42 -7.46 -14.44
CA VAL A 168 17.57 -7.03 -15.25
C VAL A 168 18.23 -8.25 -15.88
N CYS A 169 18.35 -8.26 -17.20
CA CYS A 169 19.17 -9.20 -17.94
C CYS A 169 20.56 -8.59 -18.17
N SER A 170 21.62 -9.38 -17.98
CA SER A 170 23.00 -8.92 -18.20
C SER A 170 23.29 -8.51 -19.64
N GLU A 171 22.50 -8.97 -20.62
CA GLU A 171 22.67 -8.65 -22.04
C GLU A 171 21.61 -7.68 -22.56
N HIS A 172 20.34 -7.89 -22.20
CA HIS A 172 19.21 -7.12 -22.75
C HIS A 172 18.74 -5.98 -21.83
N GLY A 173 19.34 -5.83 -20.65
CA GLY A 173 19.03 -4.76 -19.71
C GLY A 173 17.67 -4.92 -19.00
N TYR A 174 16.98 -3.80 -18.83
CA TYR A 174 15.75 -3.69 -18.03
C TYR A 174 14.57 -4.48 -18.64
N ILE A 175 13.85 -5.21 -17.80
CA ILE A 175 12.65 -5.96 -18.12
C ILE A 175 11.56 -5.57 -17.09
N PRO A 176 10.37 -5.11 -17.53
CA PRO A 176 9.27 -4.80 -16.62
C PRO A 176 8.80 -6.02 -15.82
N GLY A 177 8.53 -5.82 -14.53
CA GLY A 177 7.95 -6.85 -13.67
C GLY A 177 8.94 -7.92 -13.18
N GLU A 178 8.39 -8.91 -12.50
CA GLU A 178 9.12 -10.08 -11.99
C GLU A 178 9.23 -11.16 -13.06
N VAL A 179 10.36 -11.21 -13.75
CA VAL A 179 10.57 -12.08 -14.92
C VAL A 179 11.83 -12.90 -14.70
N ASN A 180 11.70 -14.14 -14.21
CA ASN A 180 12.83 -15.01 -13.86
C ASN A 180 13.80 -15.35 -15.01
N ARG A 181 13.31 -15.36 -16.25
CA ARG A 181 14.12 -15.67 -17.45
C ARG A 181 13.89 -14.62 -18.52
N CYS A 182 14.98 -14.10 -19.08
CA CYS A 182 14.92 -13.08 -20.11
C CYS A 182 14.11 -13.57 -21.33
N PRO A 183 13.11 -12.81 -21.82
CA PRO A 183 12.29 -13.24 -22.95
C PRO A 183 13.06 -13.29 -24.27
N TYR A 184 14.24 -12.64 -24.34
CA TYR A 184 15.06 -12.55 -25.55
C TYR A 184 16.15 -13.63 -25.64
N CYS A 185 16.83 -13.96 -24.53
CA CYS A 185 17.91 -14.96 -24.51
C CYS A 185 17.74 -16.10 -23.50
N ASN A 186 16.60 -16.15 -22.79
CA ASN A 186 16.25 -17.21 -21.83
C ASN A 186 17.20 -17.40 -20.63
N ARG A 187 18.20 -16.50 -20.46
CA ARG A 187 19.08 -16.48 -19.29
C ARG A 187 18.35 -16.00 -18.04
N LEU A 188 18.85 -16.42 -16.87
CA LEU A 188 18.34 -15.95 -15.59
C LEU A 188 18.53 -14.43 -15.47
N THR A 189 17.52 -13.76 -14.92
CA THR A 189 17.55 -12.32 -14.65
C THR A 189 17.86 -12.06 -13.17
N GLU A 190 18.24 -10.82 -12.86
CA GLU A 190 18.23 -10.31 -11.50
C GLU A 190 16.94 -9.55 -11.24
N ILE A 191 16.09 -10.07 -10.35
CA ILE A 191 14.87 -9.38 -9.92
C ILE A 191 15.22 -8.36 -8.85
N TYR A 192 14.86 -7.11 -9.07
CA TYR A 192 15.01 -5.99 -8.14
C TYR A 192 13.64 -5.57 -7.62
N SER A 193 13.56 -5.42 -6.30
CA SER A 193 12.44 -4.76 -5.63
C SER A 193 12.99 -3.88 -4.51
N ARG A 194 12.14 -3.01 -3.97
CA ARG A 194 12.47 -2.26 -2.76
C ARG A 194 12.29 -3.16 -1.55
N ILE A 195 13.35 -3.33 -0.76
CA ILE A 195 13.32 -4.16 0.45
C ILE A 195 12.59 -3.42 1.56
N THR A 196 13.11 -2.26 1.93
CA THR A 196 12.57 -1.30 2.90
C THR A 196 12.91 0.09 2.35
N GLY A 197 14.15 0.57 2.50
CA GLY A 197 14.56 1.90 2.07
C GLY A 197 15.01 2.02 0.61
N TYR A 198 15.54 0.96 0.00
CA TYR A 198 16.23 1.03 -1.30
C TYR A 198 16.02 -0.24 -2.16
N TYR A 199 16.37 -0.16 -3.45
CA TYR A 199 16.31 -1.29 -4.37
C TYR A 199 17.51 -2.21 -4.20
N ARG A 200 17.24 -3.52 -4.12
CA ARG A 200 18.26 -4.55 -4.01
C ARG A 200 17.81 -5.82 -4.73
N PRO A 201 18.70 -6.61 -5.34
CA PRO A 201 18.33 -7.91 -5.91
C PRO A 201 17.69 -8.79 -4.85
N VAL A 202 16.51 -9.36 -5.15
CA VAL A 202 15.73 -10.19 -4.22
C VAL A 202 16.53 -11.41 -3.76
N ARG A 203 17.37 -11.97 -4.65
CA ARG A 203 18.29 -13.08 -4.32
C ARG A 203 19.28 -12.79 -3.19
N ASN A 204 19.51 -11.51 -2.87
CA ASN A 204 20.45 -11.07 -1.83
C ASN A 204 19.72 -10.70 -0.52
N TRP A 205 18.42 -10.96 -0.40
CA TRP A 205 17.65 -10.65 0.80
C TRP A 205 17.80 -11.79 1.81
N ASN A 206 17.66 -11.47 3.10
CA ASN A 206 17.63 -12.50 4.14
C ASN A 206 16.34 -13.32 4.07
N ASP A 207 16.31 -14.49 4.71
CA ASP A 207 15.19 -15.43 4.64
C ASP A 207 13.85 -14.77 5.01
N GLY A 208 13.79 -14.00 6.10
CA GLY A 208 12.56 -13.34 6.51
C GLY A 208 12.08 -12.29 5.49
N LYS A 209 12.99 -11.55 4.85
CA LYS A 209 12.64 -10.60 3.79
C LYS A 209 12.26 -11.29 2.49
N ALA A 210 12.87 -12.43 2.17
CA ALA A 210 12.46 -13.25 1.04
C ALA A 210 11.04 -13.83 1.25
N GLU A 211 10.69 -14.26 2.46
CA GLU A 211 9.33 -14.71 2.79
C GLU A 211 8.32 -13.54 2.80
N GLU A 212 8.70 -12.37 3.30
CA GLU A 212 7.87 -11.17 3.21
C GLU A 212 7.55 -10.81 1.75
N PHE A 213 8.56 -10.81 0.87
CA PHE A 213 8.38 -10.54 -0.55
C PHE A 213 7.39 -11.52 -1.21
N LYS A 214 7.48 -12.82 -0.91
CA LYS A 214 6.56 -13.84 -1.44
C LYS A 214 5.12 -13.64 -0.98
N LYS A 215 4.92 -13.16 0.25
CA LYS A 215 3.59 -12.93 0.84
C LYS A 215 2.99 -11.59 0.43
N ARG A 216 3.82 -10.68 -0.07
CA ARG A 216 3.42 -9.32 -0.44
C ARG A 216 2.37 -9.35 -1.53
N LYS A 217 1.22 -8.73 -1.26
CA LYS A 217 0.24 -8.39 -2.29
C LYS A 217 0.62 -7.04 -2.89
N LEU A 218 0.76 -6.99 -4.21
CA LEU A 218 1.08 -5.76 -4.92
C LEU A 218 -0.18 -4.89 -5.01
N TYR A 219 0.00 -3.59 -4.82
CA TYR A 219 -1.11 -2.66 -4.93
C TYR A 219 -1.51 -2.48 -6.39
N THR A 220 -2.81 -2.59 -6.62
CA THR A 220 -3.41 -2.21 -7.89
C THR A 220 -3.76 -0.74 -7.81
N VAL A 221 -3.07 0.05 -8.63
CA VAL A 221 -3.53 1.39 -8.95
C VAL A 221 -4.61 1.20 -10.01
N SER A 222 -5.84 0.93 -9.59
CA SER A 222 -6.97 1.15 -10.50
C SER A 222 -6.88 2.63 -10.86
N GLU A 223 -6.51 2.93 -12.10
CA GLU A 223 -6.51 4.29 -12.61
C GLU A 223 -7.95 4.80 -12.44
N GLY A 224 -8.19 5.55 -11.37
CA GLY A 224 -9.54 5.91 -10.96
C GLY A 224 -10.39 4.71 -10.50
N SER A 225 -11.09 4.90 -9.38
CA SER A 225 -12.45 4.36 -9.29
C SER A 225 -13.15 4.62 -10.64
N ALA A 226 -13.85 3.63 -11.18
CA ALA A 226 -14.58 3.78 -12.44
C ALA A 226 -15.35 5.13 -12.45
N LEU A 227 -15.30 5.90 -13.52
CA LEU A 227 -15.99 7.19 -13.56
C LEU A 227 -17.39 6.97 -14.12
N LEU A 228 -18.40 7.13 -13.29
CA LEU A 228 -19.79 7.10 -13.72
C LEU A 228 -20.25 8.54 -14.01
N PHE A 229 -20.26 8.90 -15.28
CA PHE A 229 -20.83 10.16 -15.74
C PHE A 229 -22.35 10.08 -15.71
N THR A 230 -22.96 11.06 -15.05
CA THR A 230 -24.40 11.20 -14.83
C THR A 230 -24.84 12.62 -15.21
N THR A 231 -26.15 12.84 -15.32
CA THR A 231 -26.75 14.19 -15.37
C THR A 231 -27.93 14.24 -14.42
N LYS A 232 -28.36 15.44 -14.02
CA LYS A 232 -29.47 15.63 -13.07
C LYS A 232 -30.78 14.99 -13.53
N THR A 233 -31.03 14.98 -14.83
CA THR A 233 -32.28 14.50 -15.44
C THR A 233 -32.22 13.05 -15.92
N CYS A 234 -31.07 12.37 -15.77
CA CYS A 234 -30.85 11.02 -16.29
C CYS A 234 -31.67 9.94 -15.53
N PRO A 235 -32.69 9.33 -16.16
CA PRO A 235 -33.52 8.33 -15.48
C PRO A 235 -32.76 7.02 -15.23
N ASN A 236 -31.83 6.67 -16.12
CA ASN A 236 -31.09 5.42 -16.10
C ASN A 236 -29.85 5.45 -15.20
N CYS A 237 -29.49 6.61 -14.65
CA CYS A 237 -28.29 6.76 -13.81
C CYS A 237 -28.46 6.10 -12.44
N LYS A 238 -29.68 6.10 -11.88
CA LYS A 238 -29.99 5.37 -10.64
C LYS A 238 -29.78 3.86 -10.83
N LEU A 239 -30.18 3.34 -11.98
CA LEU A 239 -30.05 1.92 -12.31
C LEU A 239 -28.58 1.53 -12.51
N ALA A 240 -27.80 2.37 -13.20
CA ALA A 240 -26.35 2.15 -13.38
C ALA A 240 -25.59 2.13 -12.05
N LYS A 241 -25.91 3.03 -11.11
CA LYS A 241 -25.34 3.02 -9.74
C LYS A 241 -25.62 1.68 -9.05
N ARG A 242 -26.87 1.25 -9.06
CA ARG A 242 -27.29 -0.01 -8.45
C ARG A 242 -26.52 -1.22 -9.01
N PHE A 243 -26.31 -1.30 -10.32
CA PHE A 243 -25.52 -2.41 -10.90
C PHE A 243 -24.07 -2.42 -10.43
N LEU A 244 -23.44 -1.25 -10.32
CA LEU A 244 -22.06 -1.13 -9.84
C LEU A 244 -21.95 -1.46 -8.34
N ASP A 245 -22.92 -0.99 -7.54
CA ASP A 245 -23.02 -1.30 -6.11
C ASP A 245 -23.23 -2.80 -5.88
N GLU A 246 -24.15 -3.45 -6.62
CA GLU A 246 -24.43 -4.89 -6.54
C GLU A 246 -23.21 -5.74 -6.97
N ALA A 247 -22.42 -5.26 -7.92
CA ALA A 247 -21.19 -5.91 -8.37
C ALA A 247 -19.96 -5.56 -7.49
N ASN A 248 -20.14 -4.77 -6.43
CA ASN A 248 -19.08 -4.32 -5.53
C ASN A 248 -17.91 -3.62 -6.27
N ILE A 249 -18.23 -2.85 -7.31
CA ILE A 249 -17.25 -2.10 -8.11
C ILE A 249 -17.16 -0.68 -7.55
N ALA A 250 -15.96 -0.23 -7.17
CA ALA A 250 -15.75 1.14 -6.72
C ALA A 250 -15.79 2.14 -7.90
N TYR A 251 -16.61 3.20 -7.77
CA TYR A 251 -16.75 4.25 -8.79
C TYR A 251 -16.89 5.64 -8.18
N ARG A 252 -16.50 6.67 -8.95
CA ARG A 252 -16.79 8.08 -8.66
C ARG A 252 -17.90 8.56 -9.58
N VAL A 253 -18.91 9.20 -9.01
CA VAL A 253 -19.97 9.85 -9.77
C VAL A 253 -19.49 11.22 -10.24
N ILE A 254 -19.62 11.48 -11.54
CA ILE A 254 -19.32 12.77 -12.17
C ILE A 254 -20.61 13.33 -12.75
N ASP A 255 -20.90 14.61 -12.52
CA ASP A 255 -21.98 15.31 -13.23
C ASP A 255 -21.41 15.89 -14.52
N ALA A 256 -21.82 15.32 -15.67
CA ALA A 256 -21.29 15.70 -16.98
C ALA A 256 -21.63 17.14 -17.38
N GLU A 257 -22.64 17.76 -16.75
CA GLU A 257 -23.01 19.16 -16.98
C GLU A 257 -22.18 20.13 -16.13
N LEU A 258 -21.61 19.67 -15.01
CA LEU A 258 -20.76 20.48 -14.13
C LEU A 258 -19.27 20.31 -14.43
N GLU A 259 -18.84 19.09 -14.78
CA GLU A 259 -17.46 18.74 -15.13
C GLU A 259 -17.31 18.53 -16.64
N THR A 260 -17.66 19.56 -17.43
CA THR A 260 -17.74 19.49 -18.90
C THR A 260 -16.41 19.20 -19.58
N GLU A 261 -15.30 19.81 -19.12
CA GLU A 261 -13.96 19.55 -19.66
C GLU A 261 -13.56 18.07 -19.50
N LEU A 262 -13.91 17.48 -18.35
CA LEU A 262 -13.63 16.08 -18.08
C LEU A 262 -14.50 15.17 -18.95
N ALA A 263 -15.78 15.48 -19.12
CA ALA A 263 -16.69 14.75 -20.00
C ALA A 263 -16.20 14.77 -21.47
N ILE A 264 -15.73 15.93 -21.95
CA ILE A 264 -15.16 16.08 -23.30
C ILE A 264 -13.89 15.24 -23.44
N SER A 265 -13.00 15.26 -22.44
CA SER A 265 -11.73 14.51 -22.49
C SER A 265 -11.91 12.99 -22.62
N TYR A 266 -13.03 12.45 -22.13
CA TYR A 266 -13.41 11.05 -22.22
C TYR A 266 -14.46 10.76 -23.31
N GLU A 267 -14.75 11.74 -24.17
CA GLU A 267 -15.72 11.66 -25.26
C GLU A 267 -17.11 11.21 -24.78
N VAL A 268 -17.53 11.67 -23.61
CA VAL A 268 -18.81 11.32 -23.01
C VAL A 268 -19.92 12.14 -23.66
N MET A 269 -20.74 11.47 -24.49
CA MET A 269 -21.83 12.11 -25.23
C MET A 269 -23.22 11.93 -24.60
N GLN A 270 -23.34 11.06 -23.59
CA GLN A 270 -24.61 10.72 -22.96
C GLN A 270 -24.43 10.22 -21.52
N ALA A 271 -25.49 10.33 -20.71
CA ALA A 271 -25.55 9.74 -19.38
C ALA A 271 -26.61 8.60 -19.32
N PRO A 272 -26.36 7.51 -18.56
CA PRO A 272 -25.11 7.21 -17.84
C PRO A 272 -24.02 6.73 -18.82
N THR A 273 -22.76 7.08 -18.54
CA THR A 273 -21.59 6.47 -19.19
C THR A 273 -20.58 6.09 -18.13
N LEU A 274 -20.14 4.83 -18.13
CA LEU A 274 -19.06 4.36 -17.28
C LEU A 274 -17.75 4.36 -18.05
N ILE A 275 -16.75 5.01 -17.48
CA ILE A 275 -15.37 4.98 -17.96
C ILE A 275 -14.56 4.14 -16.99
N ILE A 276 -13.87 3.13 -17.51
CA ILE A 276 -12.84 2.38 -16.79
C ILE A 276 -11.50 2.90 -17.30
N PRO A 277 -10.81 3.75 -16.52
CA PRO A 277 -9.50 4.22 -16.91
C PRO A 277 -8.48 3.07 -16.83
N GLY A 278 -7.52 3.09 -17.75
CA GLY A 278 -6.52 2.04 -17.94
C GLY A 278 -5.65 2.35 -19.16
N PRO A 279 -4.68 1.48 -19.50
CA PRO A 279 -3.83 1.64 -20.69
C PRO A 279 -4.65 1.80 -21.99
N GLU A 280 -5.80 1.13 -22.03
CA GLU A 280 -6.88 1.38 -22.97
C GLU A 280 -8.13 1.79 -22.18
N ILE A 281 -8.62 2.99 -22.44
CA ILE A 281 -9.84 3.49 -21.81
C ILE A 281 -11.02 2.68 -22.32
N LYS A 282 -11.70 1.97 -21.42
CA LYS A 282 -12.94 1.25 -21.76
C LYS A 282 -14.14 2.11 -21.44
N ARG A 283 -15.01 2.30 -22.43
CA ARG A 283 -16.21 3.12 -22.34
C ARG A 283 -17.46 2.28 -22.50
N PHE A 284 -18.37 2.38 -21.54
CA PHE A 284 -19.67 1.72 -21.56
C PHE A 284 -20.76 2.80 -21.51
N ALA A 285 -21.24 3.18 -22.70
CA ALA A 285 -22.32 4.15 -22.83
C ALA A 285 -23.66 3.44 -22.60
N ASN A 286 -24.54 4.00 -21.77
CA ASN A 286 -25.85 3.47 -21.32
C ASN A 286 -25.86 2.40 -20.20
N ALA A 287 -27.01 2.25 -19.54
CA ALA A 287 -27.16 1.34 -18.40
C ALA A 287 -27.04 -0.15 -18.77
N SER A 288 -27.42 -0.54 -19.99
CA SER A 288 -27.35 -1.95 -20.43
C SER A 288 -25.91 -2.41 -20.63
N SER A 289 -25.06 -1.57 -21.22
CA SER A 289 -23.63 -1.90 -21.38
C SER A 289 -22.90 -1.91 -20.05
N ILE A 290 -23.26 -1.02 -19.13
CA ILE A 290 -22.78 -1.00 -17.74
C ILE A 290 -23.17 -2.29 -17.01
N LYS A 291 -24.42 -2.74 -17.15
CA LYS A 291 -24.89 -4.02 -16.59
C LYS A 291 -24.06 -5.19 -17.11
N ALA A 292 -23.88 -5.28 -18.42
CA ALA A 292 -23.11 -6.35 -19.05
C ALA A 292 -21.63 -6.36 -18.63
N TYR A 293 -21.06 -5.19 -18.31
CA TYR A 293 -19.73 -5.09 -17.71
C TYR A 293 -19.74 -5.63 -16.27
N CYS A 294 -20.72 -5.23 -15.44
CA CYS A 294 -20.85 -5.69 -14.06
C CYS A 294 -21.04 -7.21 -13.98
N GLU A 295 -21.87 -7.80 -14.85
CA GLU A 295 -22.11 -9.25 -14.91
C GLU A 295 -20.86 -10.06 -15.30
N LYS A 296 -19.89 -9.46 -15.99
CA LYS A 296 -18.62 -10.10 -16.37
C LYS A 296 -17.51 -9.92 -15.33
N ALA A 297 -17.69 -8.99 -14.39
CA ALA A 297 -16.72 -8.65 -13.37
C ALA A 297 -16.91 -9.47 -12.08
N VAL A 298 -18.03 -10.20 -11.97
CA VAL A 298 -18.38 -11.14 -10.88
C VAL A 298 -17.85 -12.54 -11.19
#